data_AF-A0A427H8A7-F1
#
_entry.id   AF-A0A427H8A7-F1
#
_cell.length_a   1.000
_cell.length_b   1.000
_cell.length_c   1.000
_cell.angle_alpha   90.00
_cell.angle_beta   90.00
_cell.angle_gamma   90.00
#
_symmetry.space_group_name_H-M   'P 1'
#
loop_
_entity.id
_entity.type
_entity.pdbx_description
1 polymer ?
#
loop_
_entity_poly.entity_id
_entity_poly.type
_entity_poly.pdbx_seq_one_letter_code
_entity_poly.pdbx_strand_id
1 'polypeptide(L)' 'ADRRLVAGAVVTLDASWGRFAGEYLINQARHNKRRSSGTTADIEIRRVTPAPVPPIPTLAGEPAQSSTEATA' A
#
# COMPACT_ATOMS: atom_id res chain seq x y z
N ALA A 1 0.50 -15.26 -18.82
CA ALA A 1 1.63 -14.33 -19.04
C ALA A 1 2.59 -14.50 -17.88
N ASP A 2 3.84 -14.87 -18.15
CA ASP A 2 4.89 -14.89 -17.13
C ASP A 2 5.02 -13.47 -16.55
N ARG A 3 4.59 -13.28 -15.30
CA ARG A 3 4.72 -12.01 -14.59
C ARG A 3 6.18 -11.87 -14.17
N ARG A 4 7.01 -11.41 -15.09
CA ARG A 4 8.41 -11.10 -14.81
C ARG A 4 8.49 -9.99 -13.77
N LEU A 5 9.21 -10.23 -12.68
CA LEU A 5 9.45 -9.24 -11.64
C LEU A 5 10.48 -8.22 -12.15
N VAL A 6 10.03 -7.05 -12.59
CA VAL A 6 10.90 -6.00 -13.15
C VAL A 6 10.59 -4.65 -12.51
N ALA A 7 11.58 -3.76 -12.51
CA ALA A 7 11.39 -2.38 -12.06
C ALA A 7 10.25 -1.71 -12.85
N GLY A 8 9.41 -0.95 -12.16
CA GLY A 8 8.23 -0.29 -12.71
C GLY A 8 6.96 -1.16 -12.74
N ALA A 9 7.07 -2.48 -12.50
CA ALA A 9 5.89 -3.32 -12.36
C ALA A 9 5.24 -3.16 -10.98
N VAL A 10 3.91 -3.29 -10.94
CA VAL A 10 3.14 -3.35 -9.70
C VAL A 10 2.89 -4.81 -9.33
N VAL A 11 3.14 -5.15 -8.07
CA VAL A 11 2.85 -6.46 -7.49
C VAL A 11 1.92 -6.32 -6.30
N THR A 12 1.03 -7.29 -6.15
CA THR A 12 0.13 -7.38 -4.99
C THR A 12 0.65 -8.45 -4.04
N LEU A 13 0.96 -8.06 -2.81
CA LEU A 13 1.19 -9.01 -1.73
C LEU A 13 -0.18 -9.42 -1.18
N ASP A 14 -0.46 -10.72 -1.20
CA ASP A 14 -1.72 -11.25 -0.70
C ASP A 14 -1.80 -11.20 0.84
N ALA A 15 -2.95 -11.61 1.38
CA ALA A 15 -3.25 -11.58 2.81
C ALA A 15 -2.30 -12.46 3.67
N SER A 16 -1.57 -13.42 3.09
CA SER A 16 -0.59 -14.23 3.83
C SER A 16 0.58 -13.40 4.38
N TRP A 17 0.80 -12.21 3.81
CA TRP A 17 1.78 -11.23 4.27
C TRP A 17 1.27 -10.31 5.40
N GLY A 18 0.03 -10.52 5.87
CA GLY A 18 -0.55 -9.78 6.99
C GLY A 18 -0.61 -8.28 6.76
N ARG A 19 -0.04 -7.48 7.67
CA ARG A 19 -0.03 -5.99 7.57
C ARG A 19 0.65 -5.45 6.31
N PHE A 20 1.47 -6.28 5.65
CA PHE A 20 2.16 -5.93 4.42
C PHE A 20 1.35 -6.26 3.17
N ALA A 21 0.16 -6.85 3.28
CA ALA A 21 -0.71 -7.07 2.13
C ALA A 21 -1.04 -5.75 1.40
N GLY A 22 -1.22 -5.81 0.09
CA GLY A 22 -1.57 -4.66 -0.75
C GLY A 22 -0.65 -4.50 -1.96
N GLU A 23 -0.78 -3.36 -2.65
CA GLU A 23 -0.07 -3.08 -3.89
C GLU A 23 1.25 -2.34 -3.67
N TYR A 24 2.28 -2.80 -4.38
CA TYR A 24 3.62 -2.25 -4.33
C TYR A 24 4.21 -2.07 -5.72
N LEU A 25 4.91 -0.97 -5.92
CA LEU A 25 5.77 -0.72 -7.08
C LEU A 25 7.13 -1.39 -6.83
N ILE A 26 7.63 -2.15 -7.80
CA ILE A 26 8.99 -2.65 -7.79
C ILE A 26 9.94 -1.51 -8.19
N ASN A 27 10.84 -1.13 -7.29
CA ASN A 27 11.91 -0.17 -7.57
C ASN A 27 13.07 -0.85 -8.29
N GLN A 28 13.46 -2.04 -7.81
CA GLN A 28 14.60 -2.80 -8.29
C GLN A 28 14.32 -4.30 -8.22
N ALA A 29 14.89 -5.05 -9.15
CA ALA A 29 14.78 -6.51 -9.19
C ALA A 29 16.09 -7.14 -9.68
N ARG A 30 16.66 -8.04 -8.87
CA ARG A 30 17.88 -8.78 -9.18
C ARG A 30 17.57 -10.27 -9.27
N HIS A 31 17.72 -10.83 -10.45
CA HIS A 31 17.49 -12.25 -10.69
C HIS A 31 18.79 -13.03 -10.53
N ASN A 32 18.73 -14.15 -9.83
CA ASN A 32 19.83 -15.09 -9.70
C ASN A 32 19.37 -16.45 -10.22
N LYS A 33 20.18 -17.06 -11.08
CA LYS A 33 19.91 -18.40 -11.61
C LYS A 33 21.04 -19.31 -11.20
N ARG A 34 20.74 -20.28 -10.34
CA ARG A 34 21.69 -21.31 -9.93
C ARG A 34 21.21 -22.66 -10.44
N ARG A 35 22.13 -23.47 -10.96
CA ARG A 35 21.79 -24.82 -11.47
C ARG A 35 21.16 -25.71 -10.41
N SER A 36 21.55 -25.57 -9.14
CA SER A 36 21.08 -26.41 -8.04
C SER A 36 19.80 -25.93 -7.36
N SER A 37 19.53 -24.62 -7.31
CA SER A 37 18.40 -24.04 -6.55
C SER A 37 17.35 -23.35 -7.42
N GLY A 38 17.50 -23.41 -8.74
CA GLY A 38 16.57 -22.77 -9.68
C GLY A 38 16.78 -21.26 -9.83
N THR A 39 15.71 -20.55 -10.21
CA THR A 39 15.70 -19.10 -10.42
C THR A 39 15.10 -18.41 -9.20
N THR A 40 15.84 -17.51 -8.58
CA THR A 40 15.36 -16.63 -7.50
C THR A 40 15.42 -15.17 -7.96
N ALA A 41 14.64 -14.31 -7.33
CA ALA A 41 14.71 -12.87 -7.54
C ALA A 41 14.64 -12.13 -6.20
N ASP A 42 15.60 -11.26 -5.96
CA ASP A 42 15.57 -10.30 -4.86
C ASP A 42 14.95 -9.00 -5.39
N ILE A 43 13.90 -8.50 -4.73
CA ILE A 43 13.19 -7.29 -5.17
C ILE A 43 13.12 -6.25 -4.05
N GLU A 44 13.30 -4.99 -4.42
CA GLU A 44 13.01 -3.83 -3.56
C GLU A 44 11.69 -3.21 -4.00
N ILE A 45 10.77 -3.00 -3.05
CA ILE A 45 9.39 -2.59 -3.34
C ILE A 45 8.96 -1.40 -2.47
N ARG A 46 8.07 -0.55 -3.01
CA ARG A 46 7.46 0.59 -2.32
C ARG A 46 5.94 0.54 -2.45
N ARG A 47 5.21 0.78 -1.36
CA ARG A 47 3.73 0.77 -1.38
C ARG A 47 3.19 1.86 -2.30
N VAL A 48 2.23 1.53 -3.17
CA VAL A 48 1.67 2.48 -4.16
C VAL A 48 0.63 3.41 -3.51
N THR A 49 -0.13 2.89 -2.55
CA THR A 49 -1.18 3.63 -1.85
C THR A 49 -0.73 3.96 -0.43
N PRO A 50 -0.95 5.18 0.08
CA PRO A 50 -0.80 5.46 1.49
C PRO A 50 -1.71 4.52 2.29
N ALA A 51 -1.24 4.08 3.47
CA ALA A 51 -2.02 3.23 4.35
C ALA A 51 -3.43 3.83 4.53
N PRO A 52 -4.50 3.00 4.62
CA PRO A 52 -5.82 3.50 4.93
C PRO A 52 -5.70 4.40 6.17
N VAL A 53 -6.14 5.66 6.05
CA VAL A 53 -6.29 6.51 7.23
C VAL A 53 -7.28 5.75 8.11
N PRO A 54 -6.90 5.32 9.33
CA PRO A 54 -7.87 4.66 10.20
C PRO A 54 -9.06 5.60 10.34
N PRO A 55 -10.31 5.11 10.28
CA PRO A 55 -11.46 5.97 10.48
C PRO A 55 -11.25 6.67 11.81
N ILE A 56 -11.11 8.00 11.76
CA ILE A 56 -11.09 8.81 12.96
C ILE A 56 -12.40 8.46 13.66
N PRO A 57 -12.40 7.99 14.92
CA PRO A 57 -13.65 7.80 15.61
C PRO A 57 -14.35 9.15 15.65
N THR A 58 -15.43 9.31 14.89
CA THR A 58 -16.39 10.40 15.05
C THR A 58 -16.85 10.31 16.50
N LEU A 59 -16.27 11.17 17.35
CA LEU A 59 -16.75 11.36 18.70
C LEU A 59 -18.19 11.84 18.54
N ALA A 60 -19.15 10.99 18.89
CA ALA A 60 -20.56 11.35 18.87
C ALA A 60 -20.77 12.58 19.77
N GLY A 61 -20.94 13.74 19.17
CA GLY A 61 -21.09 14.99 19.90
C GLY A 61 -20.64 16.22 19.12
N GLU A 62 -21.19 16.46 17.93
CA GLU A 62 -21.26 17.83 17.39
C GLU A 62 -22.54 18.46 17.94
N PRO A 63 -22.49 19.42 18.90
CA PRO A 63 -23.53 20.41 18.98
C PRO A 63 -23.30 21.36 17.80
N ALA A 64 -24.25 21.40 16.87
CA ALA A 64 -24.29 22.40 15.83
C ALA A 64 -24.23 23.80 16.46
N GLN A 65 -23.05 24.43 16.42
CA GLN A 65 -22.92 25.86 16.70
C GLN A 65 -23.52 26.60 15.50
N SER A 66 -24.82 26.81 15.56
CA SER A 66 -25.51 27.78 14.71
C SER A 66 -25.04 29.18 15.12
N SER A 67 -23.95 29.64 14.53
CA SER A 67 -23.61 31.05 14.47
C SER A 67 -24.58 31.75 13.51
N THR A 68 -25.54 32.48 14.05
CA THR A 68 -26.14 33.64 13.38
C THR A 68 -26.03 34.84 14.31
N GLU A 69 -24.94 35.57 14.11
CA GLU A 69 -24.76 36.95 14.55
C GLU A 69 -25.36 37.89 13.49
N ALA A 70 -26.01 38.97 13.96
CA ALA A 70 -26.37 40.27 13.33
C ALA A 70 -27.86 40.62 13.56
N THR A 71 -28.19 41.48 14.53
CA THR A 71 -28.25 42.96 14.44
C THR A 71 -29.45 43.49 13.64
N ALA A 72 -30.44 44.05 14.34
CA ALA A 72 -30.79 45.48 14.38
C ALA A 72 -32.09 45.68 15.20
#